data_AF-A0A4S2SDX7-F1
#
_entry.id   AF-A0A4S2SDX7-F1
#
_cell.length_a   1.000
_cell.length_b   1.000
_cell.length_c   1.000
_cell.angle_alpha   90.00
_cell.angle_beta   90.00
_cell.angle_gamma   90.00
#
_symmetry.space_group_name_H-M   'P 1'
#
loop_
_entity.id
_entity.type
_entity.pdbx_description
1 polymer ?
#
loop_
_entity_poly.entity_id
_entity_poly.type
_entity_poly.pdbx_seq_one_letter_code
_entity_poly.pdbx_strand_id
1 'polypeptide(L)'
;MVDTVNSLAARVHELLVEVMTNGPAAVGTAGFHDVVARATALGPDGTWLVAAGHASLGVLAVLHGEADRAIFHLDAAVAAGFNDCVALHVAPIRPLHDDPRFRALYQRMRITQADLDEFFWLHQEMQLMSQDAQTAAVDNIGRLDTGVSPLPQAPMPTREPNTPGVLITRIDLAATQTALQQAALKAEFQRSSGNTSLSLIDDSWDYDRARRDAWHADELDSQRLRAAEARAFIERPGAGTTLIPCPPLGSITYPG
;
A
#
# COMPACT_ATOMS: atom_id res chain seq x y z
N MET A 1 10.10 20.73 -13.60
CA MET A 1 9.22 20.82 -12.41
C MET A 1 8.40 19.54 -12.26
N VAL A 2 7.62 19.16 -13.27
CA VAL A 2 6.92 17.85 -13.33
C VAL A 2 7.89 16.68 -13.12
N ASP A 3 9.05 16.67 -13.81
CA ASP A 3 10.06 15.61 -13.64
C ASP A 3 10.61 15.52 -12.21
N THR A 4 10.66 16.66 -11.49
CA THR A 4 11.16 16.72 -10.12
C THR A 4 10.12 16.22 -9.11
N VAL A 5 8.84 16.53 -9.34
CA VAL A 5 7.72 15.98 -8.55
C VAL A 5 7.60 14.47 -8.76
N ASN A 6 7.68 14.00 -10.00
CA ASN A 6 7.66 12.58 -10.33
C ASN A 6 8.85 11.82 -9.71
N SER A 7 10.05 12.42 -9.73
CA SER A 7 11.23 11.84 -9.07
C SER A 7 11.05 11.72 -7.55
N LEU A 8 10.43 12.72 -6.90
CA LEU A 8 10.16 12.64 -5.47
C LEU A 8 9.03 11.65 -5.15
N ALA A 9 8.00 11.56 -5.97
CA ALA A 9 6.95 10.54 -5.82
C ALA A 9 7.52 9.12 -5.93
N ALA A 10 8.40 8.89 -6.91
CA ALA A 10 9.15 7.63 -7.03
C ALA A 10 10.01 7.37 -5.79
N ARG A 11 10.65 8.41 -5.24
CA ARG A 11 11.42 8.28 -4.00
C ARG A 11 10.56 7.90 -2.80
N VAL A 12 9.36 8.46 -2.67
CA VAL A 12 8.39 8.06 -1.64
C VAL A 12 8.01 6.59 -1.81
N HIS A 13 7.67 6.17 -3.02
CA HIS A 13 7.37 4.77 -3.34
C HIS A 13 8.52 3.83 -2.92
N GLU A 14 9.77 4.14 -3.30
CA GLU A 14 10.94 3.34 -2.92
C GLU A 14 11.10 3.20 -1.41
N LEU A 15 10.94 4.31 -0.67
CA LEU A 15 11.04 4.30 0.78
C LEU A 15 9.94 3.45 1.43
N LEU A 16 8.71 3.53 0.91
CA LEU A 16 7.60 2.71 1.39
C LEU A 16 7.82 1.22 1.11
N VAL A 17 8.28 0.87 -0.11
CA VAL A 17 8.64 -0.51 -0.45
C VAL A 17 9.70 -1.03 0.51
N GLU A 18 10.77 -0.26 0.74
CA GLU A 18 11.84 -0.64 1.66
C GLU A 18 11.31 -0.86 3.09
N VAL A 19 10.41 0.01 3.59
CA VAL A 19 9.78 -0.15 4.92
C VAL A 19 9.01 -1.47 4.97
N MET A 20 8.26 -1.80 3.93
CA MET A 20 7.44 -3.01 3.87
C MET A 20 8.29 -4.29 3.74
N THR A 21 9.42 -4.23 3.03
CA THR A 21 10.26 -5.42 2.78
C THR A 21 11.29 -5.67 3.87
N ASN A 22 11.87 -4.63 4.46
CA ASN A 22 12.96 -4.74 5.44
C ASN A 22 12.54 -4.30 6.85
N GLY A 23 11.33 -3.76 6.99
CA GLY A 23 10.74 -3.38 8.26
C GLY A 23 11.08 -1.94 8.68
N PRO A 24 10.28 -1.35 9.58
CA PRO A 24 10.43 0.04 10.02
C PRO A 24 11.74 0.31 10.79
N ALA A 25 12.33 -0.71 11.40
CA ALA A 25 13.62 -0.58 12.09
C ALA A 25 14.83 -0.52 11.14
N ALA A 26 14.72 -1.12 9.94
CA ALA A 26 15.77 -1.10 8.92
C ALA A 26 15.77 0.21 8.13
N VAL A 27 14.60 0.81 7.94
CA VAL A 27 14.43 2.07 7.23
C VAL A 27 14.38 3.23 8.21
N GLY A 28 15.52 3.87 8.41
CA GLY A 28 15.56 5.11 9.18
C GLY A 28 14.60 6.17 8.61
N THR A 29 14.17 7.11 9.46
CA THR A 29 13.27 8.21 9.08
C THR A 29 13.92 9.26 8.16
N ALA A 30 15.25 9.20 7.99
CA ALA A 30 16.03 10.19 7.23
C ALA A 30 15.56 10.34 5.77
N GLY A 31 15.16 9.24 5.12
CA GLY A 31 14.66 9.28 3.75
C GLY A 31 13.39 10.11 3.61
N PHE A 32 12.43 9.94 4.52
CA PHE A 32 11.20 10.72 4.50
C PHE A 32 11.44 12.19 4.89
N HIS A 33 12.38 12.46 5.80
CA HIS A 33 12.80 13.84 6.08
C HIS A 33 13.42 14.53 4.86
N ASP A 34 14.24 13.83 4.06
CA ASP A 34 14.78 14.35 2.80
C ASP A 34 13.66 14.68 1.81
N VAL A 35 12.69 13.78 1.65
CA VAL A 35 11.50 14.03 0.80
C VAL A 35 10.78 15.29 1.25
N VAL A 36 10.50 15.44 2.55
CA VAL A 36 9.81 16.62 3.10
C VAL A 36 10.60 17.89 2.77
N ALA A 37 11.91 17.91 2.99
CA ALA A 37 12.74 19.08 2.73
C ALA A 37 12.74 19.47 1.24
N ARG A 38 12.93 18.49 0.35
CA ARG A 38 12.96 18.71 -1.10
C ARG A 38 11.59 19.10 -1.65
N ALA A 39 10.53 18.46 -1.19
CA ALA A 39 9.16 18.76 -1.58
C ALA A 39 8.74 20.17 -1.11
N THR A 40 9.15 20.59 0.09
CA THR A 40 8.92 21.96 0.58
C THR A 40 9.56 23.01 -0.32
N ALA A 41 10.76 22.74 -0.84
CA ALA A 41 11.45 23.63 -1.76
C ALA A 41 10.75 23.79 -3.13
N LEU A 42 9.85 22.87 -3.49
CA LEU A 42 9.03 22.97 -4.70
C LEU A 42 7.77 23.83 -4.51
N GLY A 43 7.46 24.25 -3.28
CA GLY A 43 6.30 25.08 -2.98
C GLY A 43 4.97 24.34 -3.18
N PRO A 44 3.93 24.99 -3.77
CA PRO A 44 2.61 24.40 -3.92
C PRO A 44 2.60 23.04 -4.62
N ASP A 45 3.42 22.87 -5.66
CA ASP A 45 3.46 21.64 -6.46
C ASP A 45 4.00 20.43 -5.69
N GLY A 46 4.82 20.67 -4.66
CA GLY A 46 5.35 19.62 -3.77
C GLY A 46 4.54 19.41 -2.51
N THR A 47 3.48 20.19 -2.26
CA THR A 47 2.79 20.19 -0.96
C THR A 47 2.18 18.84 -0.60
N TRP A 48 1.63 18.11 -1.58
CA TRP A 48 1.10 16.77 -1.34
C TRP A 48 2.20 15.73 -1.00
N LEU A 49 3.43 15.93 -1.47
CA LEU A 49 4.59 15.11 -1.10
C LEU A 49 5.12 15.45 0.30
N VAL A 50 5.00 16.70 0.73
CA VAL A 50 5.22 17.08 2.13
C VAL A 50 4.23 16.36 3.03
N ALA A 51 2.95 16.34 2.65
CA ALA A 51 1.92 15.57 3.34
C ALA A 51 2.25 14.06 3.36
N ALA A 52 2.66 13.47 2.25
CA ALA A 52 3.03 12.05 2.17
C ALA A 52 4.20 11.70 3.11
N GLY A 53 5.26 12.51 3.09
CA GLY A 53 6.44 12.31 3.94
C GLY A 53 6.09 12.42 5.42
N HIS A 54 5.30 13.42 5.81
CA HIS A 54 4.85 13.58 7.18
C HIS A 54 3.86 12.49 7.62
N ALA A 55 2.93 12.05 6.76
CA ALA A 55 2.05 10.93 7.06
C ALA A 55 2.86 9.65 7.33
N SER A 56 3.85 9.36 6.48
CA SER A 56 4.75 8.20 6.63
C SER A 56 5.55 8.27 7.94
N LEU A 57 6.12 9.44 8.27
CA LEU A 57 6.83 9.66 9.53
C LEU A 57 5.90 9.50 10.75
N GLY A 58 4.65 9.95 10.63
CA GLY A 58 3.63 9.80 11.66
C GLY A 58 3.30 8.33 11.93
N VAL A 59 3.08 7.55 10.87
CA VAL A 59 2.83 6.10 10.96
C VAL A 59 4.04 5.37 11.57
N LEU A 60 5.26 5.67 11.12
CA LEU A 60 6.48 5.07 11.71
C LEU A 60 6.62 5.40 13.20
N ALA A 61 6.35 6.63 13.61
CA ALA A 61 6.36 7.01 15.02
C ALA A 61 5.31 6.23 15.84
N VAL A 62 4.12 5.98 15.28
CA VAL A 62 3.13 5.10 15.93
C VAL A 62 3.67 3.68 16.10
N LEU A 63 4.28 3.11 15.07
CA LEU A 63 4.86 1.77 15.13
C LEU A 63 5.99 1.65 16.16
N HIS A 64 6.69 2.75 16.45
CA HIS A 64 7.71 2.83 17.49
C HIS A 64 7.15 3.18 18.89
N GLY A 65 5.84 3.39 19.03
CA GLY A 65 5.22 3.80 20.30
C GLY A 65 5.48 5.26 20.68
N GLU A 66 5.91 6.10 19.74
CA GLU A 66 6.27 7.50 19.95
C GLU A 66 5.06 8.43 19.68
N ALA A 67 4.02 8.34 20.53
CA ALA A 67 2.73 9.02 20.31
C ALA A 67 2.83 10.54 20.06
N ASP A 68 3.68 11.25 20.83
CA ASP A 68 3.87 12.70 20.64
C ASP A 68 4.46 13.05 19.28
N ARG A 69 5.44 12.27 18.81
CA ARG A 69 6.05 12.45 17.49
C ARG A 69 5.08 12.08 16.37
N ALA A 70 4.29 11.02 16.57
CA ALA A 70 3.25 10.64 15.65
C ALA A 70 2.24 11.77 15.44
N ILE A 71 1.72 12.34 16.53
CA ILE A 71 0.78 13.46 16.47
C ILE A 71 1.41 14.68 15.80
N PHE A 72 2.66 15.02 16.13
CA PHE A 72 3.38 16.13 15.49
C PHE A 72 3.44 15.97 13.97
N HIS A 73 3.82 14.78 13.49
CA HIS A 73 3.92 14.53 12.06
C HIS A 73 2.56 14.44 11.36
N LEU A 74 1.57 13.81 11.98
CA LEU A 74 0.22 13.76 11.42
C LEU A 74 -0.43 15.15 11.36
N ASP A 75 -0.17 16.02 12.33
CA ASP A 75 -0.65 17.40 12.31
C ASP A 75 -0.03 18.21 11.15
N ALA A 76 1.28 18.03 10.93
CA ALA A 76 1.99 18.61 9.80
C ALA A 76 1.50 18.05 8.45
N ALA A 77 1.18 16.76 8.39
CA ALA A 77 0.60 16.15 7.19
C ALA A 77 -0.76 16.77 6.86
N VAL A 78 -1.65 16.90 7.86
CA VAL A 78 -2.98 17.53 7.68
C VAL A 78 -2.84 19.00 7.28
N ALA A 79 -1.89 19.73 7.87
CA ALA A 79 -1.59 21.11 7.47
C ALA A 79 -1.13 21.22 6.00
N ALA A 80 -0.46 20.18 5.48
CA ALA A 80 -0.06 20.05 4.08
C ALA A 80 -1.14 19.41 3.18
N GLY A 81 -2.37 19.21 3.69
CA GLY A 81 -3.51 18.73 2.90
C GLY A 81 -3.78 17.23 2.98
N PHE A 82 -3.09 16.47 3.84
CA PHE A 82 -3.45 15.08 4.10
C PHE A 82 -4.89 14.98 4.60
N ASN A 83 -5.68 14.14 3.93
CA ASN A 83 -7.11 13.99 4.22
C ASN A 83 -7.62 12.54 4.13
N ASP A 84 -6.72 11.55 4.10
CA ASP A 84 -7.11 10.14 4.17
C ASP A 84 -7.57 9.80 5.60
N CYS A 85 -8.88 9.97 5.81
CA CYS A 85 -9.51 9.66 7.09
C CYS A 85 -9.66 8.16 7.34
N VAL A 86 -9.59 7.31 6.31
CA VAL A 86 -9.70 5.86 6.46
C VAL A 86 -8.41 5.31 7.07
N ALA A 87 -7.25 5.77 6.62
CA ALA A 87 -5.95 5.44 7.22
C ALA A 87 -5.87 5.75 8.72
N LEU A 88 -6.55 6.80 9.19
CA LEU A 88 -6.58 7.16 10.61
C LEU A 88 -7.46 6.26 11.49
N HIS A 89 -8.11 5.24 10.91
CA HIS A 89 -8.90 4.24 11.63
C HIS A 89 -8.26 2.84 11.69
N VAL A 90 -7.05 2.68 11.13
CA VAL A 90 -6.27 1.44 11.25
C VAL A 90 -5.99 1.13 12.71
N ALA A 91 -5.89 -0.15 13.05
CA ALA A 91 -5.72 -0.59 14.44
C ALA A 91 -4.52 0.07 15.16
N PRO A 92 -3.32 0.23 14.55
CA PRO A 92 -2.21 0.93 15.19
C PRO A 92 -2.47 2.39 15.57
N ILE A 93 -3.33 3.11 14.84
CA ILE A 93 -3.61 4.54 15.07
C ILE A 93 -4.71 4.74 16.14
N ARG A 94 -5.58 3.75 16.37
CA ARG A 94 -6.70 3.84 17.32
C ARG A 94 -6.32 4.35 18.73
N PRO A 95 -5.17 3.99 19.32
CA PRO A 95 -4.76 4.53 20.62
C PRO A 95 -4.64 6.07 20.66
N LEU A 96 -4.43 6.72 19.52
CA LEU A 96 -4.36 8.19 19.44
C LEU A 96 -5.75 8.85 19.48
N HIS A 97 -6.84 8.11 19.30
CA HIS A 97 -8.19 8.69 19.17
C HIS A 97 -8.66 9.44 20.42
N ASP A 98 -8.11 9.12 21.58
CA ASP A 98 -8.43 9.80 22.83
C ASP A 98 -7.59 11.04 23.11
N ASP A 99 -6.53 11.28 22.32
CA ASP A 99 -5.72 12.47 22.45
C ASP A 99 -6.44 13.69 21.84
N PRO A 100 -6.63 14.79 22.60
CA PRO A 100 -7.31 15.99 22.10
C PRO A 100 -6.60 16.64 20.91
N ARG A 101 -5.27 16.51 20.81
CA ARG A 101 -4.49 17.04 19.68
C ARG A 101 -4.79 16.25 18.40
N PHE A 102 -4.91 14.93 18.53
CA PHE A 102 -5.28 14.05 17.41
C PHE A 102 -6.74 14.29 16.97
N ARG A 103 -7.66 14.50 17.92
CA ARG A 103 -9.04 14.88 17.58
C ARG A 103 -9.07 16.23 16.84
N ALA A 104 -8.29 17.20 17.30
CA ALA A 104 -8.21 18.53 16.69
C ALA A 104 -7.67 18.48 15.24
N LEU A 105 -6.60 17.71 14.97
CA LEU A 105 -6.10 17.57 13.60
C LEU A 105 -7.12 16.86 12.71
N TYR A 106 -7.78 15.80 13.19
CA TYR A 106 -8.79 15.07 12.42
C TYR A 106 -9.97 15.96 11.99
N GLN A 107 -10.45 16.82 12.90
CA GLN A 107 -11.55 17.76 12.63
C GLN A 107 -11.25 18.80 11.56
N ARG A 108 -9.97 19.04 11.22
CA ARG A 108 -9.56 19.95 10.14
C ARG A 108 -9.62 19.30 8.75
N MET A 109 -9.61 17.98 8.67
CA MET A 109 -9.61 17.26 7.39
C MET A 109 -10.92 17.48 6.64
N ARG A 110 -10.81 17.64 5.32
CA ARG A 110 -11.94 17.82 4.41
C ARG A 110 -11.81 16.85 3.25
N ILE A 111 -12.93 16.29 2.83
CA ILE A 111 -12.97 15.23 1.84
C ILE A 111 -14.19 15.38 0.94
N THR A 112 -14.10 14.84 -0.28
CA THR A 112 -15.25 14.70 -1.19
C THR A 112 -15.82 13.30 -1.09
N GLN A 113 -17.08 13.10 -1.49
CA GLN A 113 -17.65 11.75 -1.48
C GLN A 113 -16.91 10.84 -2.47
N ALA A 114 -16.52 11.37 -3.64
CA ALA A 114 -15.78 10.64 -4.66
C ALA A 114 -14.42 10.14 -4.15
N ASP A 115 -13.68 10.99 -3.43
CA ASP A 115 -12.38 10.60 -2.86
C ASP A 115 -12.53 9.65 -1.66
N LEU A 116 -13.59 9.79 -0.86
CA LEU A 116 -13.88 8.86 0.22
C LEU A 116 -14.18 7.45 -0.31
N ASP A 117 -14.99 7.35 -1.37
CA ASP A 117 -15.26 6.07 -2.04
C ASP A 117 -13.94 5.43 -2.54
N GLU A 118 -13.01 6.24 -3.06
CA GLU A 118 -11.70 5.75 -3.49
C GLU A 118 -10.79 5.34 -2.32
N PHE A 119 -10.74 6.09 -1.21
CA PHE A 119 -9.95 5.65 -0.04
C PHE A 119 -10.42 4.30 0.49
N PHE A 120 -11.75 4.09 0.59
CA PHE A 120 -12.28 2.80 1.01
C PHE A 120 -11.82 1.67 0.07
N TRP A 121 -11.86 1.91 -1.24
CA TRP A 121 -11.38 0.96 -2.22
C TRP A 121 -9.87 0.71 -2.11
N LEU A 122 -9.05 1.75 -2.01
CA LEU A 122 -7.59 1.65 -1.91
C LEU A 122 -7.18 0.84 -0.67
N HIS A 123 -7.77 1.14 0.49
CA HIS A 123 -7.49 0.40 1.72
C HIS A 123 -7.99 -1.04 1.68
N GLN A 124 -9.15 -1.29 1.08
CA GLN A 124 -9.66 -2.63 0.88
C GLN A 124 -8.72 -3.43 -0.04
N GLU A 125 -8.28 -2.85 -1.16
CA GLU A 125 -7.38 -3.55 -2.08
C GLU A 125 -6.03 -3.86 -1.45
N MET A 126 -5.47 -2.95 -0.63
CA MET A 126 -4.25 -3.27 0.15
C MET A 126 -4.44 -4.48 1.08
N GLN A 127 -5.62 -4.65 1.70
CA GLN A 127 -5.91 -5.84 2.53
C GLN A 127 -6.07 -7.10 1.68
N LEU A 128 -6.86 -7.02 0.60
CA LEU A 128 -7.09 -8.15 -0.30
C LEU A 128 -5.79 -8.64 -0.93
N MET A 129 -4.90 -7.74 -1.32
CA MET A 129 -3.58 -8.11 -1.83
C MET A 129 -2.71 -8.83 -0.80
N SER A 130 -2.75 -8.40 0.46
CA SER A 130 -2.05 -9.09 1.53
C SER A 130 -2.59 -10.51 1.72
N GLN A 131 -3.92 -10.68 1.64
CA GLN A 131 -4.57 -11.99 1.71
C GLN A 131 -4.23 -12.86 0.49
N ASP A 132 -4.30 -12.32 -0.72
CA ASP A 132 -3.95 -13.01 -1.97
C ASP A 132 -2.49 -13.49 -1.94
N ALA A 133 -1.57 -12.66 -1.43
CA ALA A 133 -0.17 -13.02 -1.23
C ALA A 133 0.02 -14.17 -0.22
N GLN A 134 -0.73 -14.15 0.90
CA GLN A 134 -0.70 -15.22 1.89
C GLN A 134 -1.24 -16.54 1.31
N THR A 135 -2.36 -16.49 0.57
CA THR A 135 -2.92 -17.67 -0.10
C THR A 135 -1.95 -18.21 -1.15
N ALA A 136 -1.35 -17.37 -1.98
CA ALA A 136 -0.36 -17.79 -2.96
C ALA A 136 0.87 -18.45 -2.30
N ALA A 137 1.33 -17.93 -1.17
CA ALA A 137 2.41 -18.54 -0.40
C ALA A 137 2.05 -19.94 0.11
N VAL A 138 0.81 -20.15 0.55
CA VAL A 138 0.31 -21.47 0.99
C VAL A 138 0.19 -22.45 -0.17
N ASP A 139 -0.36 -22.03 -1.31
CA ASP A 139 -0.53 -22.89 -2.50
C ASP A 139 0.81 -23.37 -3.07
N ASN A 140 1.89 -22.62 -2.81
CA ASN A 140 3.24 -22.96 -3.25
C ASN A 140 3.94 -24.01 -2.39
N ILE A 141 3.37 -24.36 -1.22
CA ILE A 141 3.95 -25.37 -0.33
C ILE A 141 3.83 -26.76 -0.98
N GLY A 142 4.98 -27.40 -1.20
CA GLY A 142 5.04 -28.75 -1.77
C GLY A 142 4.75 -28.84 -3.27
N ARG A 143 4.68 -27.69 -3.96
CA ARG A 143 4.49 -27.61 -5.42
C ARG A 143 5.76 -28.03 -6.16
N LEU A 144 5.64 -29.00 -7.07
CA LEU A 144 6.78 -29.65 -7.76
C LEU A 144 7.06 -29.13 -9.17
N ASP A 145 6.38 -28.10 -9.68
CA ASP A 145 6.78 -27.50 -10.97
C ASP A 145 8.02 -26.59 -10.81
N THR A 146 8.56 -26.09 -11.92
CA THR A 146 9.64 -25.08 -11.93
C THR A 146 9.19 -23.72 -12.47
N GLY A 147 7.89 -23.54 -12.70
CA GLY A 147 7.29 -22.28 -13.14
C GLY A 147 7.36 -21.19 -12.08
N VAL A 148 7.11 -19.96 -12.51
CA VAL A 148 7.05 -18.79 -11.63
C VAL A 148 5.69 -18.15 -11.82
N SER A 149 4.89 -18.08 -10.75
CA SER A 149 3.58 -17.46 -10.76
C SER A 149 3.68 -16.07 -10.10
N PRO A 150 3.65 -14.96 -10.87
CA PRO A 150 3.63 -13.63 -10.27
C PRO A 150 2.35 -13.42 -9.46
N LEU A 151 2.36 -12.45 -8.53
CA LEU A 151 1.15 -12.07 -7.81
C LEU A 151 0.35 -11.08 -8.69
N PRO A 152 -0.92 -11.34 -9.01
CA PRO A 152 -1.71 -10.38 -9.76
C PRO A 152 -1.88 -9.05 -9.02
N GLN A 153 -1.96 -7.97 -9.79
CA GLN A 153 -2.07 -6.61 -9.26
C GLN A 153 -3.36 -5.96 -9.77
N ALA A 154 -4.05 -5.23 -8.89
CA ALA A 154 -5.22 -4.46 -9.29
C ALA A 154 -4.82 -3.27 -10.18
N PRO A 155 -5.65 -2.91 -11.17
CA PRO A 155 -5.45 -1.68 -11.93
C PRO A 155 -5.55 -0.44 -11.04
N MET A 156 -4.57 0.47 -11.14
CA MET A 156 -4.61 1.73 -10.42
C MET A 156 -5.73 2.65 -10.93
N PRO A 157 -6.47 3.35 -10.05
CA PRO A 157 -7.46 4.32 -10.47
C PRO A 157 -6.82 5.44 -11.31
N THR A 158 -7.46 5.79 -12.43
CA THR A 158 -6.93 6.79 -13.39
C THR A 158 -7.63 8.13 -13.34
N ARG A 159 -8.74 8.24 -12.60
CA ARG A 159 -9.46 9.51 -12.46
C ARG A 159 -8.61 10.57 -11.78
N GLU A 160 -8.89 11.83 -12.07
CA GLU A 160 -8.31 12.96 -11.34
C GLU A 160 -8.94 13.05 -9.93
N PRO A 161 -8.15 13.01 -8.86
CA PRO A 161 -8.67 13.13 -7.50
C PRO A 161 -9.05 14.57 -7.18
N ASN A 162 -10.04 14.77 -6.30
CA ASN A 162 -10.42 16.13 -5.87
C ASN A 162 -9.55 16.64 -4.72
N THR A 163 -8.79 15.75 -4.07
CA THR A 163 -7.96 16.05 -2.92
C THR A 163 -6.62 15.33 -2.98
N PRO A 164 -5.55 15.93 -2.44
CA PRO A 164 -4.20 15.39 -2.57
C PRO A 164 -3.98 14.08 -1.81
N GLY A 165 -4.75 13.77 -0.77
CA GLY A 165 -4.58 12.53 -0.02
C GLY A 165 -4.77 11.28 -0.87
N VAL A 166 -5.63 11.31 -1.88
CA VAL A 166 -5.81 10.17 -2.81
C VAL A 166 -4.52 9.84 -3.55
N LEU A 167 -3.72 10.84 -3.93
CA LEU A 167 -2.42 10.61 -4.57
C LEU A 167 -1.45 9.88 -3.63
N ILE A 168 -1.50 10.22 -2.34
CA ILE A 168 -0.68 9.60 -1.30
C ILE A 168 -1.06 8.13 -1.15
N THR A 169 -2.36 7.85 -0.94
CA THR A 169 -2.84 6.47 -0.74
C THR A 169 -2.72 5.62 -2.00
N ARG A 170 -2.76 6.20 -3.21
CA ARG A 170 -2.40 5.50 -4.45
C ARG A 170 -0.92 5.08 -4.46
N ILE A 171 -0.01 5.91 -3.97
CA ILE A 171 1.39 5.52 -3.83
C ILE A 171 1.54 4.41 -2.79
N ASP A 172 0.79 4.45 -1.69
CA ASP A 172 0.79 3.39 -0.68
C ASP A 172 0.33 2.05 -1.26
N LEU A 173 -0.75 2.04 -2.06
CA LEU A 173 -1.19 0.84 -2.78
C LEU A 173 -0.11 0.35 -3.78
N ALA A 174 0.45 1.26 -4.58
CA ALA A 174 1.50 0.90 -5.53
C ALA A 174 2.75 0.32 -4.83
N ALA A 175 3.15 0.88 -3.69
CA ALA A 175 4.26 0.36 -2.89
C ALA A 175 3.92 -1.01 -2.30
N THR A 176 2.69 -1.21 -1.83
CA THR A 176 2.18 -2.50 -1.34
C THR A 176 2.22 -3.56 -2.45
N GLN A 177 1.72 -3.23 -3.64
CA GLN A 177 1.79 -4.06 -4.85
C GLN A 177 3.22 -4.49 -5.15
N THR A 178 4.16 -3.54 -5.18
CA THR A 178 5.58 -3.80 -5.44
C THR A 178 6.20 -4.70 -4.35
N ALA A 179 6.00 -4.39 -3.08
CA ALA A 179 6.60 -5.13 -1.96
C ALA A 179 6.11 -6.59 -1.93
N LEU A 180 4.81 -6.81 -2.09
CA LEU A 180 4.23 -8.16 -2.13
C LEU A 180 4.68 -8.93 -3.38
N GLN A 181 4.75 -8.27 -4.54
CA GLN A 181 5.28 -8.87 -5.77
C GLN A 181 6.74 -9.32 -5.60
N GLN A 182 7.60 -8.49 -4.99
CA GLN A 182 8.99 -8.84 -4.72
C GLN A 182 9.10 -10.05 -3.78
N ALA A 183 8.28 -10.10 -2.73
CA ALA A 183 8.24 -11.23 -1.81
C ALA A 183 7.79 -12.51 -2.51
N ALA A 184 6.72 -12.45 -3.31
CA ALA A 184 6.19 -13.59 -4.06
C ALA A 184 7.20 -14.13 -5.08
N LEU A 185 7.80 -13.26 -5.90
CA LEU A 185 8.81 -13.67 -6.88
C LEU A 185 10.03 -14.32 -6.21
N LYS A 186 10.50 -13.75 -5.09
CA LYS A 186 11.62 -14.33 -4.34
C LYS A 186 11.30 -15.75 -3.88
N ALA A 187 10.10 -15.98 -3.35
CA ALA A 187 9.67 -17.30 -2.90
C ALA A 187 9.56 -18.29 -4.07
N GLU A 188 8.99 -17.88 -5.21
CA GLU A 188 8.87 -18.70 -6.41
C GLU A 188 10.23 -19.10 -6.99
N PHE A 189 11.17 -18.17 -7.09
CA PHE A 189 12.52 -18.48 -7.56
C PHE A 189 13.27 -19.45 -6.63
N GLN A 190 13.10 -19.29 -5.31
CA GLN A 190 13.69 -20.22 -4.33
C GLN A 190 13.12 -21.63 -4.50
N ARG A 191 11.80 -21.75 -4.65
CA ARG A 191 11.11 -23.03 -4.88
C ARG A 191 11.53 -23.67 -6.21
N SER A 192 11.46 -22.92 -7.30
CA SER A 192 11.83 -23.38 -8.65
C SER A 192 13.30 -23.83 -8.72
N SER A 193 14.21 -23.07 -8.12
CA SER A 193 15.64 -23.45 -8.04
C SER A 193 15.87 -24.69 -7.18
N GLY A 194 15.16 -24.84 -6.07
CA GLY A 194 15.23 -26.03 -5.22
C GLY A 194 14.76 -27.28 -5.95
N ASN A 195 13.63 -27.16 -6.65
CA ASN A 195 13.05 -28.22 -7.48
C ASN A 195 14.00 -28.63 -8.63
N THR A 196 14.56 -27.65 -9.34
CA THR A 196 15.57 -27.90 -10.38
C THR A 196 16.79 -28.65 -9.84
N SER A 197 17.26 -28.26 -8.64
CA SER A 197 18.43 -28.89 -8.02
C SER A 197 18.17 -30.34 -7.65
N LEU A 198 16.98 -30.67 -7.13
CA LEU A 198 16.60 -32.05 -6.80
C LEU A 198 16.52 -32.95 -8.04
N SER A 199 15.97 -32.44 -9.15
CA SER A 199 15.93 -33.16 -10.42
C SER A 199 17.33 -33.55 -10.91
N LEU A 200 18.33 -32.67 -10.75
CA LEU A 200 19.71 -32.93 -11.18
C LEU A 200 20.46 -33.97 -10.33
N ILE A 201 20.06 -34.21 -9.08
CA ILE A 201 20.81 -35.08 -8.15
C ILE A 201 20.46 -36.56 -8.34
N ASP A 202 19.18 -36.90 -8.43
CA ASP A 202 18.70 -38.30 -8.33
C ASP A 202 17.71 -38.69 -9.44
N ASP A 203 17.27 -37.75 -10.29
CA ASP A 203 16.27 -37.94 -11.38
C ASP A 203 15.00 -38.70 -10.97
N SER A 204 14.73 -38.82 -9.67
CA SER A 204 13.53 -39.42 -9.08
C SER A 204 12.33 -38.45 -9.09
N TRP A 205 12.37 -37.47 -9.99
CA TRP A 205 11.40 -36.40 -10.09
C TRP A 205 10.04 -36.91 -10.57
N ASP A 206 8.97 -36.62 -9.83
CA ASP A 206 7.61 -36.94 -10.26
C ASP A 206 7.14 -35.93 -11.33
N TYR A 207 7.58 -36.16 -12.56
CA TYR A 207 7.25 -35.33 -13.73
C TYR A 207 5.75 -35.20 -13.98
N ASP A 208 4.97 -36.25 -13.67
CA ASP A 208 3.53 -36.23 -13.84
C ASP A 208 2.84 -35.32 -12.83
N ARG A 209 3.28 -35.35 -11.57
CA ARG A 209 2.81 -34.39 -10.56
C ARG A 209 3.28 -32.98 -10.86
N ALA A 210 4.54 -32.77 -11.23
CA ALA A 210 5.08 -31.46 -11.59
C ALA A 210 4.25 -30.80 -12.72
N ARG A 211 3.84 -31.56 -13.72
CA ARG A 211 2.96 -31.07 -14.79
C ARG A 211 1.57 -30.70 -14.31
N ARG A 212 0.96 -31.49 -13.42
CA ARG A 212 -0.35 -31.16 -12.82
C ARG A 212 -0.28 -29.91 -11.96
N ASP A 213 0.78 -29.80 -11.16
CA ASP A 213 1.02 -28.64 -10.30
C ASP A 213 1.19 -27.36 -11.14
N ALA A 214 1.89 -27.44 -12.28
CA ALA A 214 2.03 -26.32 -13.21
C ALA A 214 0.67 -25.86 -13.78
N TRP A 215 -0.15 -26.79 -14.28
CA TRP A 215 -1.48 -26.44 -14.81
C TRP A 215 -2.40 -25.87 -13.74
N HIS A 216 -2.34 -26.41 -12.52
CA HIS A 216 -3.13 -25.89 -11.42
C HIS A 216 -2.69 -24.47 -11.03
N ALA A 217 -1.37 -24.21 -11.01
CA ALA A 217 -0.82 -22.88 -10.76
C ALA A 217 -1.27 -21.87 -11.82
N ASP A 218 -1.22 -22.22 -13.11
CA ASP A 218 -1.68 -21.35 -14.21
C ASP A 218 -3.18 -21.03 -14.10
N GLU A 219 -3.99 -22.01 -13.69
CA GLU A 219 -5.42 -21.82 -13.46
C GLU A 219 -5.68 -20.86 -12.30
N LEU A 220 -5.00 -21.05 -11.17
CA LEU A 220 -5.12 -20.19 -10.00
C LEU A 220 -4.66 -18.75 -10.30
N ASP A 221 -3.55 -18.58 -11.03
CA ASP A 221 -3.06 -17.27 -11.46
C ASP A 221 -4.09 -16.56 -12.35
N SER A 222 -4.63 -17.27 -13.34
CA SER A 222 -5.68 -16.75 -14.22
C SER A 222 -6.97 -16.39 -13.47
N GLN A 223 -7.31 -17.12 -12.40
CA GLN A 223 -8.45 -16.79 -11.55
C GLN A 223 -8.20 -15.55 -10.71
N ARG A 224 -7.03 -15.45 -10.08
CA ARG A 224 -6.62 -14.29 -9.28
C ARG A 224 -6.54 -13.01 -10.11
N LEU A 225 -5.96 -13.08 -11.31
CA LEU A 225 -5.88 -11.95 -12.22
C LEU A 225 -7.27 -11.41 -12.56
N ARG A 226 -8.18 -12.30 -12.98
CA ARG A 226 -9.57 -11.90 -13.27
C ARG A 226 -10.27 -11.33 -12.04
N ALA A 227 -10.00 -11.87 -10.85
CA ALA A 227 -10.56 -11.35 -9.61
C ALA A 227 -10.04 -9.94 -9.30
N ALA A 228 -8.74 -9.67 -9.48
CA ALA A 228 -8.14 -8.35 -9.29
C ALA A 228 -8.67 -7.33 -10.32
N GLU A 229 -8.78 -7.72 -11.59
CA GLU A 229 -9.36 -6.89 -12.65
C GLU A 229 -10.84 -6.57 -12.39
N ALA A 230 -11.62 -7.56 -11.92
CA ALA A 230 -13.04 -7.36 -11.60
C ALA A 230 -13.26 -6.40 -10.42
N ARG A 231 -12.25 -6.21 -9.58
CA ARG A 231 -12.26 -5.25 -8.47
C ARG A 231 -11.75 -3.87 -8.86
N ALA A 232 -11.37 -3.61 -10.12
CA ALA A 232 -10.87 -2.30 -10.52
C ALA A 232 -11.80 -1.16 -10.07
N PHE A 233 -11.23 -0.06 -9.59
CA PHE A 233 -12.03 1.05 -9.10
C PHE A 233 -12.90 1.66 -10.20
N ILE A 234 -14.20 1.82 -9.91
CA ILE A 234 -15.16 2.49 -10.78
C ILE A 234 -15.77 3.65 -9.98
N GLU A 235 -15.60 4.86 -10.49
CA GLU A 235 -16.19 6.04 -9.88
C GLU A 235 -17.73 5.94 -9.90
N ARG A 236 -18.35 6.16 -8.73
CA ARG A 236 -19.80 6.18 -8.62
C ARG A 236 -20.37 7.37 -9.40
N PRO A 237 -21.27 7.15 -10.37
CA PRO A 237 -21.89 8.26 -11.11
C PRO A 237 -22.58 9.25 -10.16
N GLY A 238 -22.29 10.53 -10.32
CA GLY A 238 -22.87 11.60 -9.50
C GLY A 238 -22.31 11.71 -8.08
N ALA A 239 -21.18 11.07 -7.78
CA ALA A 239 -20.47 11.29 -6.53
C ALA A 239 -20.16 12.79 -6.33
N GLY A 240 -20.47 13.30 -5.13
CA GLY A 240 -20.29 14.72 -4.83
C GLY A 240 -18.81 15.10 -4.73
N THR A 241 -18.44 16.20 -5.39
CA THR A 241 -17.10 16.80 -5.37
C THR A 241 -16.98 17.95 -4.36
N THR A 242 -18.04 18.25 -3.61
CA THR A 242 -18.02 19.27 -2.56
C THR A 242 -17.22 18.78 -1.35
N LEU A 243 -16.30 19.62 -0.86
CA LEU A 243 -15.54 19.35 0.35
C LEU A 243 -16.43 19.43 1.59
N ILE A 244 -16.50 18.32 2.32
CA ILE A 244 -17.22 18.19 3.59
C ILE A 244 -16.26 17.73 4.69
N PRO A 245 -16.59 17.91 5.98
CA PRO A 245 -15.85 17.26 7.06
C PRO A 245 -15.78 15.75 6.85
N CYS A 246 -14.65 15.14 7.20
CA CYS A 246 -14.54 13.68 7.23
C CYS A 246 -15.61 13.07 8.16
N PRO A 247 -16.03 11.81 7.93
CA PRO A 247 -16.90 11.09 8.86
C PRO A 247 -16.37 11.17 10.30
N PRO A 248 -17.22 11.15 11.34
CA PRO A 248 -16.76 11.29 12.72
C PRO A 248 -15.62 10.34 13.09
N LEU A 249 -14.65 10.80 13.88
CA LEU A 249 -13.56 9.94 14.32
C LEU A 249 -14.11 8.73 15.10
N GLY A 250 -13.64 7.54 14.75
CA GLY A 250 -14.12 6.26 15.29
C GLY A 250 -15.36 5.70 14.58
N SER A 251 -15.97 6.42 13.63
CA SER A 251 -17.15 5.93 12.91
C SER A 251 -16.83 5.03 11.72
N ILE A 252 -15.61 5.08 11.20
CA ILE A 252 -15.18 4.26 10.07
C ILE A 252 -14.73 2.89 10.60
N THR A 253 -15.39 1.84 10.12
CA THR A 253 -14.87 0.48 10.22
C THR A 253 -13.81 0.32 9.14
N TYR A 254 -12.55 0.14 9.55
CA TYR A 254 -11.46 -0.08 8.59
C TYR A 254 -11.72 -1.36 7.79
N PRO A 255 -11.53 -1.36 6.45
CA PRO A 255 -11.68 -2.55 5.63
C PRO A 255 -10.84 -3.70 6.18
N GLY A 256 -11.43 -4.89 6.27
CA GLY A 256 -10.76 -6.13 6.69
C GLY A 256 -10.77 -7.16 5.58
#